data_AF-A0A1A8HHF1-F1
#
_entry.id   AF-A0A1A8HHF1-F1
#
_cell.length_a   1.000
_cell.length_b   1.000
_cell.length_c   1.000
_cell.angle_alpha   90.00
_cell.angle_beta   90.00
_cell.angle_gamma   90.00
#
_symmetry.space_group_name_H-M   'P 1'
#
loop_
_entity.id
_entity.type
_entity.pdbx_description
1 polymer ?
#
loop_
_entity_poly.entity_id
_entity_poly.type
_entity_poly.pdbx_seq_one_letter_code
_entity_poly.pdbx_strand_id
1 'polypeptide(L)'
;LRRHQALGSSIAALVQDRLKPNEKEKYSVFIGDLERIVNLLLSLCNRLSRIDRSLLCLQRDELGTEDAAEEKDSLLHKRSLLLRQTEDARELKENLDRRQRVVQTILSGYLTKPQLQNYRRFVSAKPSLLIGQRHLDGLILQGEEQLTRLVKSLPAELAEAHGWSTVGLLSNSASWSSLGLSSVIPGPAHSMRPTTVTSL
;
A
#
# COMPACT_ATOMS: atom_id res chain seq x y z
N LEU A 1 -4.10 -19.03 0.18
CA LEU A 1 -4.64 -18.38 -1.04
C LEU A 1 -5.54 -19.29 -1.88
N ARG A 2 -5.05 -20.44 -2.41
CA ARG A 2 -5.85 -21.34 -3.29
C ARG A 2 -7.20 -21.78 -2.71
N ARG A 3 -7.25 -22.18 -1.44
CA ARG A 3 -8.51 -22.56 -0.76
C ARG A 3 -9.51 -21.40 -0.69
N HIS A 4 -9.03 -20.17 -0.47
CA HIS A 4 -9.86 -18.98 -0.41
C HIS A 4 -10.39 -18.59 -1.80
N GLN A 5 -9.55 -18.69 -2.83
CA GLN A 5 -9.95 -18.51 -4.23
C GLN A 5 -11.02 -19.52 -4.65
N ALA A 6 -10.81 -20.81 -4.37
CA ALA A 6 -11.78 -21.86 -4.67
C ALA A 6 -13.13 -21.63 -3.96
N LEU A 7 -13.10 -21.20 -2.69
CA LEU A 7 -14.29 -20.83 -1.94
C LEU A 7 -15.02 -19.63 -2.58
N GLY A 8 -14.27 -18.60 -2.98
CA GLY A 8 -14.78 -17.44 -3.69
C GLY A 8 -15.44 -17.80 -5.03
N SER A 9 -14.81 -18.66 -5.84
CA SER A 9 -15.38 -19.16 -7.09
C SER A 9 -16.65 -19.97 -6.87
N SER A 10 -16.68 -20.83 -5.86
CA SER A 10 -17.87 -21.61 -5.50
C SER A 10 -19.04 -20.72 -5.08
N ILE A 11 -18.79 -19.70 -4.24
CA ILE A 11 -19.81 -18.73 -3.84
C ILE A 11 -20.29 -17.92 -5.06
N ALA A 12 -19.37 -17.47 -5.91
CA ALA A 12 -19.72 -16.72 -7.11
C ALA A 12 -20.61 -17.54 -8.05
N ALA A 13 -20.34 -18.84 -8.21
CA ALA A 13 -21.20 -19.74 -8.97
C ALA A 13 -22.62 -19.83 -8.37
N LEU A 14 -22.74 -19.99 -7.04
CA LEU A 14 -24.05 -19.99 -6.36
C LEU A 14 -24.80 -18.67 -6.55
N VAL A 15 -24.10 -17.54 -6.48
CA VAL A 15 -24.68 -16.22 -6.75
C VAL A 15 -25.18 -16.13 -8.19
N GLN A 16 -24.42 -16.64 -9.16
CA GLN A 16 -24.82 -16.63 -10.56
C GLN A 16 -26.01 -17.55 -10.85
N ASP A 17 -26.11 -18.69 -10.16
CA ASP A 17 -27.19 -19.67 -10.35
C ASP A 17 -28.51 -19.23 -9.71
N ARG A 18 -28.46 -18.59 -8.52
CA ARG A 18 -29.65 -18.42 -7.66
C ARG A 18 -30.21 -17.01 -7.56
N LEU A 19 -29.39 -15.98 -7.73
CA LEU A 19 -29.81 -14.59 -7.45
C LEU A 19 -30.40 -13.89 -8.68
N LYS A 20 -31.20 -12.86 -8.45
CA LYS A 20 -31.72 -11.98 -9.50
C LYS A 20 -30.61 -11.04 -10.03
N PRO A 21 -30.72 -10.51 -11.26
CA PRO A 21 -29.69 -9.65 -11.86
C PRO A 21 -29.26 -8.46 -10.97
N ASN A 22 -30.21 -7.76 -10.35
CA ASN A 22 -29.96 -6.63 -9.45
C ASN A 22 -29.27 -7.04 -8.14
N GLU A 23 -29.52 -8.24 -7.63
CA GLU A 23 -28.87 -8.78 -6.43
C GLU A 23 -27.43 -9.24 -6.72
N LYS A 24 -27.21 -9.83 -7.90
CA LYS A 24 -25.87 -10.18 -8.38
C LYS A 24 -24.99 -8.95 -8.52
N GLU A 25 -25.53 -7.85 -9.05
CA GLU A 25 -24.82 -6.58 -9.15
C GLU A 25 -24.42 -6.05 -7.77
N LYS A 26 -25.35 -6.02 -6.80
CA LYS A 26 -25.05 -5.63 -5.41
C LYS A 26 -23.92 -6.46 -4.80
N TYR A 27 -23.94 -7.78 -5.01
CA TYR A 27 -22.85 -8.67 -4.57
C TYR A 27 -21.52 -8.33 -5.25
N SER A 28 -21.52 -8.17 -6.57
CA SER A 28 -20.32 -7.87 -7.36
C SER A 28 -19.66 -6.56 -6.92
N VAL A 29 -20.47 -5.50 -6.80
CA VAL A 29 -20.01 -4.19 -6.31
C VAL A 29 -19.42 -4.30 -4.91
N PHE A 30 -20.10 -5.01 -3.99
CA PHE A 30 -19.58 -5.22 -2.64
C PHE A 30 -18.22 -5.93 -2.62
N ILE A 31 -18.08 -7.06 -3.34
CA ILE A 31 -16.84 -7.83 -3.36
C ILE A 31 -15.68 -7.06 -4.02
N GLY A 32 -15.97 -6.26 -5.05
CA GLY A 32 -14.99 -5.38 -5.69
C GLY A 32 -14.54 -4.25 -4.76
N ASP A 33 -15.48 -3.58 -4.10
CA ASP A 33 -15.17 -2.47 -3.21
C ASP A 33 -14.45 -2.89 -1.93
N LEU A 34 -14.70 -4.11 -1.45
CA LEU A 34 -13.98 -4.66 -0.30
C LEU A 34 -12.47 -4.62 -0.50
N GLU A 35 -12.00 -5.00 -1.68
CA GLU A 35 -10.58 -4.99 -1.99
C GLU A 35 -10.02 -3.58 -2.17
N ARG A 36 -10.76 -2.73 -2.90
CA ARG A 36 -10.37 -1.33 -3.14
C ARG A 36 -10.24 -0.56 -1.83
N ILE A 37 -11.21 -0.70 -0.93
CA ILE A 37 -11.23 0.02 0.35
C ILE A 37 -10.12 -0.48 1.28
N VAL A 38 -9.88 -1.80 1.36
CA VAL A 38 -8.76 -2.34 2.14
C VAL A 38 -7.43 -1.79 1.62
N ASN A 39 -7.23 -1.79 0.30
CA ASN A 39 -6.00 -1.24 -0.31
C ASN A 39 -5.84 0.27 -0.08
N LEU A 40 -6.93 1.04 -0.15
CA LEU A 40 -6.93 2.48 0.14
C LEU A 40 -6.49 2.74 1.59
N LEU A 41 -7.12 2.05 2.55
CA LEU A 41 -6.79 2.19 3.97
C LEU A 41 -5.33 1.85 4.24
N LEU A 42 -4.82 0.74 3.68
CA LEU A 42 -3.41 0.36 3.81
C LEU A 42 -2.46 1.41 3.22
N SER A 43 -2.80 1.97 2.07
CA SER A 43 -2.01 3.04 1.45
C SER A 43 -1.94 4.30 2.32
N LEU A 44 -3.08 4.72 2.88
CA LEU A 44 -3.14 5.87 3.79
C LEU A 44 -2.35 5.63 5.08
N CYS A 45 -2.51 4.47 5.73
CA CYS A 45 -1.76 4.10 6.93
C CYS A 45 -0.25 4.08 6.68
N ASN A 46 0.19 3.54 5.54
CA ASN A 46 1.60 3.52 5.16
C ASN A 46 2.15 4.92 4.91
N ARG A 47 1.41 5.76 4.17
CA ARG A 47 1.81 7.16 3.91
C ARG A 47 1.90 7.96 5.20
N LEU A 48 0.92 7.82 6.10
CA LEU A 48 0.92 8.50 7.40
C LEU A 48 2.12 8.04 8.25
N SER A 49 2.36 6.73 8.32
CA SER A 49 3.50 6.16 9.05
C SER A 49 4.85 6.68 8.53
N ARG A 50 4.99 6.91 7.23
CA ARG A 50 6.20 7.51 6.64
C ARG A 50 6.37 8.97 7.07
N ILE A 51 5.30 9.76 7.03
CA ILE A 51 5.33 11.15 7.50
C ILE A 51 5.67 11.21 8.99
N ASP A 52 5.04 10.38 9.81
CA ASP A 52 5.31 10.33 11.25
C ASP A 52 6.78 9.98 11.54
N ARG A 53 7.36 9.03 10.78
CA ARG A 53 8.79 8.70 10.89
C ARG A 53 9.69 9.87 10.47
N SER A 54 9.38 10.54 9.36
CA SER A 54 10.15 11.73 8.92
C SER A 54 10.10 12.86 9.96
N LEU A 55 8.93 13.13 10.52
CA LEU A 55 8.77 14.12 11.59
C LEU A 55 9.58 13.74 12.85
N LEU A 56 9.60 12.47 13.23
CA LEU A 56 10.40 11.98 14.36
C LEU A 56 11.92 12.10 14.10
N CYS A 57 12.36 11.90 12.85
CA CYS A 57 13.76 12.14 12.46
C CYS A 57 14.14 13.62 12.59
N LEU A 58 13.32 14.53 12.05
CA LEU A 58 13.56 15.97 12.15
C LEU A 58 13.51 16.47 13.60
N GLN A 59 12.70 15.86 14.46
CA GLN A 59 12.66 16.21 15.88
C GLN A 59 13.94 15.82 16.63
N ARG A 60 14.65 14.78 16.17
CA ARG A 60 15.90 14.30 16.78
C ARG A 60 17.12 15.09 16.31
N ASP A 61 17.06 15.68 15.13
CA ASP A 61 18.12 16.53 14.61
C ASP A 61 18.04 17.91 15.31
N GLU A 62 18.79 18.08 16.41
CA GLU A 62 18.73 19.26 17.29
C GLU A 62 19.32 20.53 16.64
N LEU A 63 19.95 20.42 15.47
CA LEU A 63 20.37 21.58 14.66
C LEU A 63 19.14 22.14 13.92
N GLY A 64 18.37 22.98 14.61
CA GLY A 64 17.27 23.75 14.03
C GLY A 64 17.77 24.79 13.03
N THR A 65 18.03 24.37 11.79
CA THR A 65 18.16 25.27 10.64
C THR A 65 16.79 25.76 10.20
N GLU A 66 16.72 26.94 9.58
CA GLU A 66 15.48 27.50 9.02
C GLU A 66 14.85 26.52 8.02
N ASP A 67 15.68 25.89 7.17
CA ASP A 67 15.26 24.84 6.22
C ASP A 67 14.57 23.64 6.90
N ALA A 68 15.07 23.19 8.06
CA ALA A 68 14.47 22.06 8.80
C ALA A 68 13.13 22.43 9.43
N ALA A 69 12.96 23.69 9.84
CA ALA A 69 11.68 24.20 10.35
C ALA A 69 10.61 24.26 9.24
N GLU A 70 10.97 24.75 8.06
CA GLU A 70 10.07 24.79 6.89
C GLU A 70 9.66 23.38 6.41
N GLU A 71 10.59 22.42 6.40
CA GLU A 71 10.28 21.03 6.05
C GLU A 71 9.29 20.42 7.06
N LYS A 72 9.53 20.65 8.36
CA LYS A 72 8.66 20.17 9.43
C LYS A 72 7.24 20.71 9.29
N ASP A 73 7.07 22.01 9.05
CA ASP A 73 5.75 22.62 8.87
C ASP A 73 5.04 22.06 7.63
N SER A 74 5.79 21.86 6.53
CA SER A 74 5.29 21.21 5.33
C SER A 74 4.81 19.78 5.58
N LEU A 75 5.54 19.00 6.37
CA LEU A 75 5.18 17.63 6.76
C LEU A 75 3.96 17.61 7.69
N LEU A 76 3.86 18.54 8.64
CA LEU A 76 2.69 18.68 9.51
C LEU A 76 1.43 19.03 8.72
N HIS A 77 1.53 19.92 7.73
CA HIS A 77 0.43 20.22 6.83
C HIS A 77 -0.01 18.97 6.04
N LYS A 78 0.93 18.25 5.42
CA LYS A 78 0.65 16.99 4.72
C LYS A 78 0.02 15.93 5.65
N ARG A 79 0.48 15.84 6.90
CA ARG A 79 -0.07 14.95 7.92
C ARG A 79 -1.54 15.25 8.20
N SER A 80 -1.88 16.53 8.38
CA SER A 80 -3.27 16.98 8.59
C SER A 80 -4.18 16.57 7.44
N LEU A 81 -3.74 16.76 6.19
CA LEU A 81 -4.48 16.33 5.00
C LEU A 81 -4.68 14.80 4.96
N LEU A 82 -3.65 14.01 5.29
CA LEU A 82 -3.77 12.54 5.35
C LEU A 82 -4.73 12.06 6.43
N LEU A 83 -4.75 12.72 7.59
CA LEU A 83 -5.69 12.40 8.66
C LEU A 83 -7.13 12.63 8.21
N ARG A 84 -7.40 13.74 7.52
CA ARG A 84 -8.71 13.99 6.92
C ARG A 84 -9.08 12.92 5.88
N GLN A 85 -8.17 12.55 4.98
CA GLN A 85 -8.38 11.46 4.02
C GLN A 85 -8.64 10.11 4.71
N THR A 86 -8.04 9.88 5.88
CA THR A 86 -8.24 8.67 6.67
C THR A 86 -9.65 8.62 7.24
N GLU A 87 -10.19 9.77 7.66
CA GLU A 87 -11.58 9.86 8.11
C GLU A 87 -12.55 9.63 6.95
N ASP A 88 -12.32 10.26 5.79
CA ASP A 88 -13.13 10.01 4.58
C ASP A 88 -13.11 8.50 4.20
N ALA A 89 -11.93 7.86 4.27
CA ALA A 89 -11.79 6.41 4.01
C ALA A 89 -12.49 5.54 5.07
N ARG A 90 -12.58 6.01 6.33
CA ARG A 90 -13.32 5.35 7.39
C ARG A 90 -14.82 5.35 7.09
N GLU A 91 -15.37 6.47 6.62
CA GLU A 91 -16.77 6.53 6.18
C GLU A 91 -17.05 5.56 5.01
N LEU A 92 -16.12 5.46 4.04
CA LEU A 92 -16.21 4.45 2.97
C LEU A 92 -16.25 3.03 3.51
N LYS A 93 -15.45 2.72 4.54
CA LYS A 93 -15.46 1.43 5.23
C LYS A 93 -16.80 1.16 5.91
N GLU A 94 -17.36 2.14 6.62
CA GLU A 94 -18.67 1.97 7.25
C GLU A 94 -19.81 1.76 6.23
N ASN A 95 -19.75 2.48 5.10
CA ASN A 95 -20.62 2.26 3.96
C ASN A 95 -20.48 0.85 3.39
N LEU A 96 -19.25 0.34 3.29
CA LEU A 96 -18.98 -1.04 2.88
C LEU A 96 -19.56 -2.05 3.89
N ASP A 97 -19.40 -1.82 5.19
CA ASP A 97 -19.95 -2.69 6.24
C ASP A 97 -21.50 -2.71 6.21
N ARG A 98 -22.14 -1.57 5.91
CA ARG A 98 -23.59 -1.49 5.64
C ARG A 98 -23.97 -2.36 4.44
N ARG A 99 -23.25 -2.23 3.32
CA ARG A 99 -23.49 -3.02 2.10
C ARG A 99 -23.26 -4.52 2.33
N GLN A 100 -22.24 -4.89 3.11
CA GLN A 100 -22.00 -6.28 3.50
C GLN A 100 -23.22 -6.89 4.20
N ARG A 101 -23.85 -6.15 5.13
CA ARG A 101 -25.06 -6.60 5.81
C ARG A 101 -26.21 -6.81 4.85
N VAL A 102 -26.44 -5.87 3.92
CA VAL A 102 -27.47 -6.01 2.88
C VAL A 102 -27.25 -7.25 2.02
N VAL A 103 -26.02 -7.45 1.52
CA VAL A 103 -25.67 -8.63 0.71
C VAL A 103 -25.85 -9.92 1.52
N GLN A 104 -25.44 -9.94 2.80
CA GLN A 104 -25.63 -11.09 3.67
C GLN A 104 -27.13 -11.42 3.85
N THR A 105 -27.99 -10.41 4.03
CA THR A 105 -29.43 -10.61 4.14
C THR A 105 -30.00 -11.19 2.85
N ILE A 106 -29.64 -10.65 1.69
CA ILE A 106 -30.06 -11.18 0.38
C ILE A 106 -29.66 -12.66 0.26
N LEU A 107 -28.37 -12.98 0.50
CA LEU A 107 -27.87 -14.35 0.38
C LEU A 107 -28.55 -15.33 1.34
N SER A 108 -28.97 -14.87 2.53
CA SER A 108 -29.67 -15.72 3.48
C SER A 108 -31.05 -16.20 3.01
N GLY A 109 -31.66 -15.50 2.04
CA GLY A 109 -32.91 -15.91 1.41
C GLY A 109 -32.76 -17.02 0.36
N TYR A 110 -31.54 -17.23 -0.17
CA TYR A 110 -31.29 -18.19 -1.27
C TYR A 110 -30.38 -19.35 -0.86
N LEU A 111 -29.49 -19.15 0.13
CA LEU A 111 -28.45 -20.10 0.48
C LEU A 111 -28.75 -20.89 1.76
N THR A 112 -28.28 -22.14 1.79
CA THR A 112 -28.33 -22.99 2.98
C THR A 112 -27.39 -22.47 4.09
N LYS A 113 -27.62 -22.89 5.34
CA LYS A 113 -26.77 -22.51 6.48
C LYS A 113 -25.27 -22.77 6.24
N PRO A 114 -24.84 -23.95 5.73
CA PRO A 114 -23.43 -24.21 5.44
C PRO A 114 -22.86 -23.30 4.34
N GLN A 115 -23.63 -23.03 3.28
CA GLN A 115 -23.21 -22.12 2.20
C GLN A 115 -23.09 -20.68 2.69
N LEU A 116 -24.00 -20.22 3.54
CA LEU A 116 -23.91 -18.90 4.14
C LEU A 116 -22.70 -18.78 5.09
N GLN A 117 -22.36 -19.85 5.81
CA GLN A 117 -21.14 -19.87 6.63
C GLN A 117 -19.88 -19.84 5.77
N ASN A 118 -19.86 -20.54 4.64
CA ASN A 118 -18.80 -20.43 3.63
C ASN A 118 -18.63 -18.99 3.15
N TYR A 119 -19.73 -18.31 2.81
CA TYR A 119 -19.71 -16.90 2.44
C TYR A 119 -19.11 -16.02 3.54
N ARG A 120 -19.56 -16.16 4.80
CA ARG A 120 -19.00 -15.39 5.92
C ARG A 120 -17.49 -15.59 6.08
N ARG A 121 -17.02 -16.84 6.02
CA ARG A 121 -15.58 -17.16 6.10
C ARG A 121 -14.79 -16.56 4.95
N PHE A 122 -15.33 -16.60 3.73
CA PHE A 122 -14.70 -16.01 2.56
C PHE A 122 -14.53 -14.49 2.70
N VAL A 123 -15.61 -13.79 3.07
CA VAL A 123 -15.60 -12.33 3.22
C VAL A 123 -14.71 -11.89 4.39
N SER A 124 -14.79 -12.55 5.54
CA SER A 124 -14.00 -12.17 6.72
C SER A 124 -12.50 -12.43 6.54
N ALA A 125 -12.13 -13.47 5.80
CA ALA A 125 -10.72 -13.78 5.55
C ALA A 125 -10.08 -12.87 4.48
N LYS A 126 -10.87 -12.29 3.57
CA LYS A 126 -10.33 -11.52 2.44
C LYS A 126 -9.46 -10.33 2.89
N PRO A 127 -9.88 -9.47 3.85
CA PRO A 127 -9.03 -8.38 4.35
C PRO A 127 -7.71 -8.87 4.94
N SER A 128 -7.74 -9.89 5.81
CA SER A 128 -6.51 -10.41 6.45
C SER A 128 -5.51 -10.95 5.42
N LEU A 129 -5.99 -11.59 4.36
CA LEU A 129 -5.15 -12.06 3.27
C LEU A 129 -4.53 -10.92 2.47
N LEU A 130 -5.31 -9.87 2.16
CA LEU A 130 -4.82 -8.68 1.45
C LEU A 130 -3.75 -7.94 2.27
N ILE A 131 -3.98 -7.77 3.59
CA ILE A 131 -3.02 -7.17 4.51
C ILE A 131 -1.73 -7.98 4.53
N GLY A 132 -1.84 -9.31 4.69
CA GLY A 132 -0.68 -10.20 4.69
C GLY A 132 0.10 -10.16 3.38
N GLN A 133 -0.60 -10.16 2.25
CA GLN A 133 0.03 -10.04 0.93
C GLN A 133 0.79 -8.71 0.81
N ARG A 134 0.16 -7.59 1.14
CA ARG A 134 0.80 -6.26 1.11
C ARG A 134 2.03 -6.16 2.01
N HIS A 135 1.98 -6.82 3.17
CA HIS A 135 3.13 -6.88 4.07
C HIS A 135 4.30 -7.66 3.46
N LEU A 136 4.02 -8.84 2.89
CA LEU A 136 5.04 -9.66 2.21
C LEU A 136 5.62 -8.93 1.00
N ASP A 137 4.79 -8.29 0.18
CA ASP A 137 5.23 -7.47 -0.96
C ASP A 137 6.20 -6.37 -0.50
N GLY A 138 5.90 -5.72 0.64
CA GLY A 138 6.77 -4.70 1.24
C GLY A 138 8.11 -5.24 1.75
N LEU A 139 8.12 -6.42 2.37
CA LEU A 139 9.36 -7.07 2.82
C LEU A 139 10.23 -7.49 1.63
N ILE A 140 9.63 -7.99 0.56
CA ILE A 140 10.33 -8.34 -0.68
C ILE A 140 11.01 -7.08 -1.24
N LEU A 141 10.26 -6.00 -1.41
CA LEU A 141 10.80 -4.75 -1.95
C LEU A 141 11.95 -4.20 -1.08
N GLN A 142 11.80 -4.23 0.25
CA GLN A 142 12.88 -3.82 1.15
C GLN A 142 14.14 -4.70 0.98
N GLY A 143 13.97 -6.01 0.83
CA GLY A 143 15.09 -6.92 0.57
C GLY A 143 15.79 -6.61 -0.76
N GLU A 144 15.04 -6.35 -1.82
CA GLU A 144 15.56 -5.98 -3.13
C GLU A 144 16.34 -4.64 -3.09
N GLU A 145 15.82 -3.65 -2.36
CA GLU A 145 16.51 -2.38 -2.13
C GLU A 145 17.81 -2.57 -1.35
N GLN A 146 17.82 -3.43 -0.32
CA GLN A 146 19.01 -3.74 0.47
C GLN A 146 20.08 -4.45 -0.37
N LEU A 147 19.69 -5.47 -1.14
CA LEU A 147 20.57 -6.16 -2.08
C LEU A 147 21.19 -5.19 -3.08
N THR A 148 20.38 -4.30 -3.66
CA THR A 148 20.84 -3.29 -4.61
C THR A 148 21.90 -2.37 -3.99
N ARG A 149 21.71 -1.93 -2.73
CA ARG A 149 22.69 -1.09 -2.02
C ARG A 149 23.99 -1.85 -1.76
N LEU A 150 23.90 -3.11 -1.34
CA LEU A 150 25.07 -3.96 -1.09
C LEU A 150 25.87 -4.18 -2.38
N VAL A 151 25.20 -4.55 -3.48
CA VAL A 151 25.84 -4.73 -4.79
C VAL A 151 26.53 -3.46 -5.26
N LYS A 152 25.91 -2.28 -5.07
CA LYS A 152 26.54 -0.98 -5.41
C LYS A 152 27.75 -0.63 -4.54
N SER A 153 27.84 -1.19 -3.32
CA SER A 153 28.98 -0.97 -2.42
C SER A 153 30.15 -1.93 -2.64
N LEU A 154 29.97 -2.98 -3.46
CA LEU A 154 31.02 -3.93 -3.79
C LEU A 154 32.03 -3.33 -4.78
N PRO A 155 33.33 -3.65 -4.65
CA PRO A 155 34.34 -3.34 -5.66
C PRO A 155 33.95 -3.95 -7.02
N ALA A 156 34.11 -3.19 -8.10
CA ALA A 156 33.66 -3.58 -9.45
C ALA A 156 34.22 -4.95 -9.91
N GLU A 157 35.45 -5.26 -9.52
CA GLU A 157 36.16 -6.51 -9.84
C GLU A 157 35.47 -7.76 -9.26
N LEU A 158 34.82 -7.65 -8.09
CA LEU A 158 34.11 -8.75 -7.44
C LEU A 158 32.66 -8.89 -7.93
N ALA A 159 32.01 -7.78 -8.29
CA ALA A 159 30.66 -7.79 -8.83
C ALA A 159 30.62 -8.45 -10.23
N GLU A 160 31.63 -8.20 -11.06
CA GLU A 160 31.78 -8.80 -12.39
C GLU A 160 32.15 -10.30 -12.30
N ALA A 161 33.03 -10.68 -11.37
CA ALA A 161 33.45 -12.08 -11.19
C ALA A 161 32.32 -13.03 -10.74
N HIS A 162 31.30 -12.51 -10.05
CA HIS A 162 30.14 -13.28 -9.57
C HIS A 162 28.88 -13.11 -10.42
N GLY A 163 28.95 -12.40 -11.56
CA GLY A 163 27.81 -12.20 -12.46
C GLY A 163 26.69 -11.33 -11.86
N TRP A 164 26.98 -10.55 -10.82
CA TRP A 164 26.05 -9.59 -10.22
C TRP A 164 26.08 -8.27 -10.99
N SER A 165 25.86 -8.37 -12.30
CA SER A 165 25.80 -7.18 -13.15
C SER A 165 24.50 -6.42 -12.86
N THR A 166 24.61 -5.10 -12.67
CA THR A 166 23.54 -4.18 -12.22
C THR A 166 22.26 -4.25 -13.07
N VAL A 167 22.35 -4.83 -14.27
CA VAL A 167 21.29 -4.92 -15.27
C VAL A 167 20.27 -6.05 -14.97
N GLY A 168 20.68 -7.13 -14.28
CA GLY A 168 19.82 -8.31 -14.08
C GLY A 168 18.77 -8.19 -12.97
N LEU A 169 19.01 -7.33 -11.97
CA LEU A 169 18.12 -7.13 -10.82
C LEU A 169 17.01 -6.10 -11.08
N LEU A 170 17.11 -5.30 -12.14
CA LEU A 170 16.18 -4.20 -12.43
C LEU A 170 14.95 -4.63 -13.26
N SER A 171 14.93 -5.86 -13.76
CA SER A 171 13.96 -6.26 -14.80
C SER A 171 12.52 -6.47 -14.32
N ASN A 172 12.24 -6.44 -13.01
CA ASN A 172 10.88 -6.57 -12.46
C ASN A 172 10.28 -5.26 -11.91
N SER A 173 11.04 -4.16 -11.90
CA SER A 173 10.59 -2.86 -11.36
C SER A 173 9.43 -2.23 -12.14
N ALA A 174 9.32 -2.54 -13.45
CA ALA A 174 8.33 -1.92 -14.33
C ALA A 174 6.86 -2.26 -14.01
N SER A 175 6.59 -3.33 -13.23
CA SER A 175 5.22 -3.67 -12.80
C SER A 175 4.73 -2.91 -11.56
N TRP A 176 5.61 -2.20 -10.85
CA TRP A 176 5.33 -1.73 -9.49
C TRP A 176 5.05 -0.22 -9.42
N SER A 177 5.30 0.51 -10.51
CA SER A 177 4.96 1.93 -10.64
C SER A 177 3.46 2.21 -10.51
N SER A 178 2.60 1.22 -10.78
CA SER A 178 1.15 1.32 -10.60
C SER A 178 0.68 1.29 -9.13
N LEU A 179 1.58 1.07 -8.17
CA LEU A 179 1.27 1.01 -6.72
C LEU A 179 1.70 2.26 -5.94
N GLY A 180 2.08 3.35 -6.62
CA GLY A 180 2.26 4.67 -5.99
C GLY A 180 3.50 4.80 -5.09
N LEU A 181 4.47 3.89 -5.20
CA LEU A 181 5.76 4.00 -4.51
C LEU A 181 6.74 4.81 -5.38
N SER A 182 6.66 6.14 -5.28
CA SER A 182 7.82 6.98 -5.59
C SER A 182 8.62 7.20 -4.31
N SER A 183 9.82 6.63 -4.30
CA SER A 183 10.89 6.98 -3.36
C SER A 183 11.86 7.89 -4.11
N VAL A 184 11.69 9.20 -3.95
CA VAL A 184 12.72 10.17 -4.28
C VAL A 184 13.02 10.91 -2.99
N ILE A 185 14.18 10.61 -2.42
CA ILE A 185 14.87 11.46 -1.45
C ILE A 185 16.06 12.04 -2.21
N PRO A 186 16.09 13.33 -2.55
CA PRO A 186 17.31 13.98 -3.00
C PRO A 186 18.19 14.24 -1.77
N GLY A 187 19.40 13.68 -1.74
CA GLY A 187 20.43 14.09 -0.80
C GLY A 187 21.01 15.47 -1.19
N PRO A 188 21.57 16.23 -0.24
CA PRO A 188 22.02 17.60 -0.48
C PRO A 188 23.30 17.59 -1.32
N ALA A 189 23.26 18.25 -2.48
CA ALA A 189 24.45 18.55 -3.25
C ALA A 189 25.16 19.75 -2.62
N HIS A 190 26.36 19.53 -2.08
CA HIS A 190 27.26 20.62 -1.71
C HIS A 190 27.62 21.42 -2.96
N SER A 191 27.05 22.61 -3.10
CA SER A 191 27.46 23.59 -4.11
C SER A 191 28.62 24.41 -3.56
N MET A 192 29.84 24.16 -4.07
CA MET A 192 31.01 24.97 -3.77
C MET A 192 30.85 26.36 -4.40
N ARG A 193 30.89 27.38 -3.54
CA ARG A 193 30.84 28.80 -3.91
C ARG A 193 32.21 29.22 -4.48
N PRO A 194 32.30 29.86 -5.66
CA PRO A 194 33.50 30.58 -6.03
C PRO A 194 33.49 31.96 -5.37
N THR A 195 34.50 32.22 -4.54
CA THR A 195 34.91 33.55 -4.12
C THR A 195 35.25 34.41 -5.34
N THR A 196 34.61 35.57 -5.47
CA THR A 196 35.16 36.67 -6.29
C THR A 196 35.30 37.90 -5.40
N VAL A 197 36.57 38.25 -5.18
CA VAL A 197 37.04 39.52 -4.63
C VAL A 197 36.92 40.55 -5.75
N THR A 198 36.22 41.66 -5.49
CA THR A 198 36.42 42.87 -6.30
C THR A 198 36.39 44.10 -5.40
N SER A 199 37.54 44.75 -5.35
CA SER A 199 37.83 46.07 -4.82
C SER A 199 37.24 47.19 -5.69
N LEU A 200 36.57 48.15 -5.07
CA LEU A 200 36.82 49.62 -5.08
C LEU A 200 35.58 50.34 -4.54
#